data_AF-A0A4R3WTV0-F1
#
_entry.id   AF-A0A4R3WTV0-F1
#
_cell.length_a   1.000
_cell.length_b   1.000
_cell.length_c   1.000
_cell.angle_alpha   90.00
_cell.angle_beta   90.00
_cell.angle_gamma   90.00
#
_symmetry.space_group_name_H-M   'P 1'
#
loop_
_entity.id
_entity.type
_entity.pdbx_description
1 polymer ?
#
loop_
_entity_poly.entity_id
_entity_poly.type
_entity_poly.pdbx_seq_one_letter_code
_entity_poly.pdbx_strand_id
1 'polypeptide(L)' 'MSHDIDDGTLQHWGDIEGSEIALWALYPSRRLLSARVSAFLDFMKQAFPKGTPEELAAYIGG' A
#
# COMPACT_ATOMS: atom_id res chain seq x y z
N MET A 1 9.50 7.80 4.57
CA MET A 1 9.02 8.38 5.84
C MET A 1 7.95 9.40 5.48
N SER A 2 6.96 9.60 6.35
CA SER A 2 5.86 10.53 6.06
C SER A 2 6.38 11.97 6.09
N HIS A 3 6.11 12.76 5.05
CA HIS A 3 6.53 14.16 4.97
C HIS A 3 6.19 14.98 6.22
N ASP A 4 5.02 14.77 6.81
CA ASP A 4 4.59 15.45 8.04
C ASP A 4 5.47 15.14 9.27
N ILE A 5 6.07 13.94 9.33
CA ILE A 5 7.01 13.59 10.40
C ILE A 5 8.36 14.27 10.15
N ASP A 6 8.80 14.31 8.89
CA ASP A 6 10.07 14.94 8.50
C ASP A 6 10.01 16.47 8.62
N ASP A 7 8.85 17.07 8.31
CA ASP A 7 8.57 18.51 8.40
C ASP A 7 8.24 18.96 9.84
N GLY A 8 8.15 18.03 10.79
CA GLY A 8 7.89 18.30 12.21
C GLY A 8 6.47 18.79 12.51
N THR A 9 5.55 18.68 11.55
CA THR A 9 4.12 18.95 11.76
C THR A 9 3.45 17.83 12.56
N LEU A 10 4.04 16.62 12.54
CA LEU A 10 3.69 15.48 13.38
C LEU A 10 4.89 15.01 14.20
N GLN A 11 4.65 14.68 15.47
CA GLN A 11 5.65 14.13 16.38
C GLN A 11 5.44 12.62 16.53
N HIS A 12 6.47 11.82 16.22
CA HIS A 12 6.48 10.38 16.53
C HIS A 12 6.69 10.18 18.04
N TRP A 13 5.79 9.44 18.69
CA TRP A 13 5.78 9.26 20.15
C TRP A 13 6.35 7.91 20.61
N GLY A 14 6.74 7.05 19.67
CA GLY A 14 7.23 5.70 19.92
C GLY A 14 6.56 4.67 19.03
N ASP A 15 7.21 3.51 18.92
CA ASP A 15 6.70 2.37 18.17
C ASP A 15 5.97 1.42 19.11
N ILE A 16 4.85 0.87 18.63
CA ILE A 16 4.11 -0.19 19.31
C ILE A 16 4.26 -1.43 18.44
N GLU A 17 4.51 -2.59 19.06
CA GLU A 17 4.51 -3.86 18.36
C GLU A 17 3.11 -4.10 17.74
N GLY A 18 3.00 -3.85 16.44
CA GLY A 18 1.76 -3.94 15.68
C GLY A 18 1.67 -5.27 14.93
N SER A 19 0.43 -5.69 14.63
CA SER A 19 0.23 -6.77 13.66
C SER A 19 0.75 -6.34 12.29
N GLU A 20 1.25 -7.29 11.50
CA GLU A 20 1.60 -7.03 10.11
C GLU A 20 0.42 -6.40 9.36
N ILE A 21 0.70 -5.30 8.66
CA ILE A 21 -0.26 -4.60 7.81
C ILE A 21 -0.09 -5.15 6.40
N ALA A 22 -1.14 -5.77 5.87
CA ALA A 22 -1.17 -6.31 4.51
C ALA A 22 -2.19 -5.57 3.65
N LEU A 23 -1.82 -5.30 2.40
CA LEU A 23 -2.74 -4.76 1.39
C LEU A 23 -3.39 -5.91 0.60
N TRP A 24 -4.72 -5.94 0.57
CA TRP A 24 -5.48 -6.98 -0.13
C TRP A 24 -6.28 -6.42 -1.30
N ALA A 25 -6.21 -7.08 -2.45
CA ALA A 25 -7.11 -6.83 -3.59
C ALA A 25 -8.16 -7.93 -3.66
N LEU A 26 -9.38 -7.65 -3.17
CA LEU A 26 -10.49 -8.61 -3.19
C LEU A 26 -11.27 -8.52 -4.51
N TYR A 27 -11.53 -9.67 -5.13
CA TYR A 27 -12.38 -9.78 -6.32
C TYR A 27 -13.16 -11.10 -6.34
N PRO A 28 -14.31 -11.17 -7.06
CA PRO A 28 -15.10 -12.39 -7.14
C PRO A 28 -14.33 -13.55 -7.78
N SER A 29 -14.38 -14.72 -7.14
CA SER A 29 -13.92 -15.98 -7.73
C SER A 29 -14.88 -16.43 -8.84
N ARG A 30 -14.75 -15.85 -10.04
CA ARG A 30 -15.32 -16.42 -11.27
C ARG A 30 -14.18 -17.02 -12.08
N ARG A 31 -14.52 -18.07 -12.85
CA ARG A 31 -13.59 -18.97 -13.58
C ARG A 31 -12.39 -18.27 -14.25
N LEU A 32 -12.56 -17.03 -14.71
CA LEU A 32 -11.51 -16.17 -15.25
C LEU A 32 -11.67 -14.73 -14.73
N LEU A 33 -10.55 -14.14 -14.29
CA LEU A 33 -10.45 -12.70 -14.03
C LEU A 33 -10.72 -11.92 -15.31
N SER A 34 -11.45 -10.80 -15.19
CA SER A 34 -11.58 -9.88 -16.33
C SER A 34 -10.23 -9.26 -16.66
N ALA A 35 -9.96 -9.01 -17.95
CA ALA A 35 -8.71 -8.41 -18.40
C ALA A 35 -8.38 -7.09 -17.68
N ARG A 36 -9.41 -6.28 -17.37
CA ARG A 36 -9.25 -5.02 -16.62
C ARG A 36 -8.78 -5.24 -15.19
N VAL A 37 -9.31 -6.26 -14.51
CA VAL A 37 -8.89 -6.58 -13.14
C VAL A 37 -7.47 -7.15 -13.14
N SER A 38 -7.14 -8.03 -14.09
CA SER A 38 -5.76 -8.53 -14.22
C SER A 38 -4.75 -7.40 -14.46
N ALA A 39 -5.03 -6.52 -15.41
CA ALA A 39 -4.16 -5.38 -15.69
C ALA A 39 -3.99 -4.45 -14.47
N PHE A 40 -5.06 -4.23 -13.71
CA PHE A 40 -4.98 -3.46 -12.48
C PHE A 40 -4.12 -4.14 -11.41
N LEU A 41 -4.25 -5.45 -11.23
CA LEU A 41 -3.43 -6.21 -10.29
C LEU A 41 -1.94 -6.20 -10.70
N ASP A 42 -1.65 -6.28 -12.00
CA ASP A 42 -0.28 -6.20 -12.51
C ASP A 42 0.31 -4.81 -12.29
N PHE A 43 -0.47 -3.75 -12.52
CA PHE A 43 -0.08 -2.39 -12.17
C PHE A 43 0.22 -2.24 -10.69
N MET A 44 -0.65 -2.75 -9.80
CA MET A 44 -0.43 -2.70 -8.35
C MET A 44 0.86 -3.41 -7.93
N LYS A 45 1.16 -4.58 -8.52
CA LYS A 45 2.41 -5.30 -8.22
C LYS A 45 3.66 -4.53 -8.68
N GLN A 46 3.55 -3.76 -9.75
CA GLN A 46 4.65 -2.91 -10.23
C GLN A 46 4.81 -1.66 -9.36
N ALA A 47 3.71 -1.06 -8.92
CA ALA A 47 3.71 0.14 -8.08
C ALA A 47 4.12 -0.15 -6.62
N PHE A 48 3.79 -1.34 -6.10
CA PHE A 48 4.05 -1.75 -4.72
C PHE A 48 4.80 -3.11 -4.67
N PRO A 49 6.07 -3.20 -5.09
CA PRO A 49 6.78 -4.47 -5.19
C PRO A 49 6.98 -5.18 -3.85
N LYS A 50 7.12 -4.42 -2.75
CA LYS A 50 7.29 -4.99 -1.41
C LYS A 50 5.96 -5.09 -0.66
N GLY A 51 4.90 -4.46 -1.17
CA GLY A 51 3.57 -4.45 -0.55
C GLY A 51 3.55 -3.77 0.82
N THR A 52 4.51 -2.89 1.08
CA THR A 52 4.71 -2.28 2.40
C THR A 52 3.83 -1.03 2.57
N PRO A 53 3.34 -0.72 3.78
CA PRO A 53 2.58 0.50 4.05
C PRO A 53 3.31 1.79 3.61
N GLU A 54 4.63 1.80 3.69
CA GLU A 54 5.47 2.93 3.30
C GLU A 54 5.42 3.22 1.80
N GLU A 55 5.38 2.17 0.95
CA GLU A 55 5.23 2.33 -0.50
C GLU A 55 3.87 2.98 -0.84
N LEU A 56 2.80 2.60 -0.13
CA LEU A 56 1.48 3.20 -0.30
C LEU A 56 1.46 4.67 0.16
N ALA A 57 2.03 4.96 1.33
CA ALA A 57 2.12 6.31 1.86
C ALA A 57 2.89 7.24 0.90
N ALA A 58 4.01 6.76 0.34
CA ALA A 58 4.79 7.52 -0.64
C ALA A 58 4.04 7.73 -1.96
N TYR A 59 3.25 6.75 -2.42
CA TYR A 59 2.45 6.87 -3.64
C TYR A 59 1.28 7.86 -3.51
N ILE A 60 0.67 7.97 -2.33
CA ILE A 60 -0.45 8.90 -2.06
C ILE A 60 0.06 10.32 -1.79
N GLY A 61 1.22 10.47 -1.14
CA GLY A 61 1.81 11.76 -0.80
C GLY A 61 2.58 12.46 -1.94
N GLY A 62 2.42 11.99 -3.18
CA GLY A 62 2.99 12.62 -4.38
C GLY A 62 2.36 13.96 -4.73
#